data_AF-A0A2P9CQH0-F1
#
_entry.id   AF-A0A2P9CQH0-F1
#
_cell.length_a   1.000
_cell.length_b   1.000
_cell.length_c   1.000
_cell.angle_alpha   90.00
_cell.angle_beta   90.00
_cell.angle_gamma   90.00
#
_symmetry.space_group_name_H-M   'P 1'
#
loop_
_entity.id
_entity.type
_entity.pdbx_description
1 polymer ?
#
loop_
_entity_poly.entity_id
_entity_poly.type
_entity_poly.pdbx_seq_one_letter_code
_entity_poly.pdbx_strand_id
1 'polypeptide(L)'
;MYINRMSLNNMKEEKNNCNDDNLPTNGDINDNGMSIISCINNNLKKKDSDEKIKIYVVIYNIGKKKNVGSIVRSCVAFNVHKIFIVGKRKKEINFFGNMGTYDYITIEYFDNIYELKEYLKKNDILLYACEITANALSITTNPYENKDTAFLFGNEGTGIHDNVLKICDKIIYIPQYGKGTASLNVSVSCAIILQNFAVWANYEQAEIQNKKFIVQKKMSKLQKYLNPTDDMLKQIHFKRSLRSQKKIENHIISLENFI
;
A
#
# COMPACT_ATOMS: atom_id res chain seq x y z
N MET A 1 11.77 46.28 -10.85
CA MET A 1 13.06 46.95 -11.13
C MET A 1 13.84 46.96 -9.83
N TYR A 2 14.94 46.21 -9.75
CA TYR A 2 15.92 46.10 -8.63
C TYR A 2 15.36 45.58 -7.28
N ILE A 3 16.05 44.72 -6.53
CA ILE A 3 17.31 45.03 -5.83
C ILE A 3 18.31 43.87 -5.88
N ASN A 4 19.56 44.31 -5.97
CA ASN A 4 20.79 43.63 -6.29
C ASN A 4 21.47 43.03 -5.04
N ARG A 5 22.31 42.02 -5.28
CA ARG A 5 23.22 41.35 -4.33
C ARG A 5 24.45 42.19 -3.98
N MET A 6 24.92 42.05 -2.74
CA MET A 6 26.31 42.05 -2.20
C MET A 6 26.18 42.40 -0.71
N SER A 7 26.90 41.89 0.29
CA SER A 7 28.24 41.30 0.47
C SER A 7 28.20 40.70 1.91
N LEU A 8 28.83 39.61 2.35
CA LEU A 8 30.25 39.33 2.62
C LEU A 8 30.27 37.94 3.33
N ASN A 9 31.05 36.98 2.84
CA ASN A 9 32.30 36.50 3.45
C ASN A 9 32.28 36.15 4.95
N ASN A 10 32.45 34.84 5.22
CA ASN A 10 33.38 34.24 6.20
C ASN A 10 33.58 32.77 5.79
N MET A 11 34.62 32.43 5.03
CA MET A 11 35.95 31.96 5.46
C MET A 11 35.96 30.70 6.34
N LYS A 12 36.32 29.57 5.71
CA LYS A 12 37.42 28.61 6.01
C LYS A 12 37.12 27.30 5.27
N GLU A 13 37.64 27.11 4.05
CA GLU A 13 38.91 26.43 3.76
C GLU A 13 39.14 25.16 4.60
N GLU A 14 38.81 24.00 4.00
CA GLU A 14 39.75 22.89 3.90
C GLU A 14 39.73 22.39 2.45
N LYS A 15 40.89 22.54 1.80
CA LYS A 15 41.16 22.17 0.42
C LYS A 15 41.32 20.66 0.33
N ASN A 16 40.61 20.03 -0.59
CA ASN A 16 41.17 18.93 -1.36
C ASN A 16 41.04 19.29 -2.84
N ASN A 17 42.20 19.57 -3.44
CA ASN A 17 42.41 19.71 -4.87
C ASN A 17 41.87 18.49 -5.61
N CYS A 18 40.96 18.71 -6.55
CA CYS A 18 40.99 18.08 -7.87
C CYS A 18 40.38 19.10 -8.84
N ASN A 19 41.26 19.77 -9.60
CA ASN A 19 40.88 20.50 -10.79
C ASN A 19 40.54 19.51 -11.93
N ASP A 20 39.72 20.03 -12.84
CA ASP A 20 39.58 19.69 -14.25
C ASP A 20 38.75 18.45 -14.61
N ASP A 21 37.53 18.74 -15.10
CA ASP A 21 37.06 18.35 -16.42
C ASP A 21 37.43 16.93 -16.89
N ASN A 22 36.69 15.92 -16.40
CA ASN A 22 36.48 14.66 -17.11
C ASN A 22 35.25 13.94 -16.53
N LEU A 23 34.06 14.26 -17.05
CA LEU A 23 32.97 13.27 -17.00
C LEU A 23 33.32 12.16 -18.02
N PRO A 24 33.34 10.87 -17.62
CA PRO A 24 33.67 9.81 -18.56
C PRO A 24 32.61 9.75 -19.66
N THR A 25 33.01 10.05 -20.89
CA THR A 25 32.18 9.82 -22.08
C THR A 25 32.03 8.31 -22.28
N ASN A 26 30.89 7.88 -22.84
CA ASN A 26 30.58 6.47 -23.12
C ASN A 26 31.79 5.73 -23.74
N GLY A 27 32.49 4.93 -22.95
CA GLY A 27 33.63 4.15 -23.47
C GLY A 27 34.74 3.80 -22.48
N ASP A 28 34.77 4.37 -21.27
CA ASP A 28 35.92 4.14 -20.39
C ASP A 28 35.91 2.72 -19.80
N ILE A 29 36.97 1.99 -20.15
CA ILE A 29 37.26 0.60 -19.82
C ILE A 29 38.41 0.60 -18.81
N ASN A 30 38.29 -0.16 -17.73
CA ASN A 30 39.40 -0.34 -16.78
C ASN A 30 40.49 -1.27 -17.35
N ASP A 31 41.67 -1.32 -16.72
CA ASP A 31 42.84 -2.11 -17.16
C ASP A 31 42.58 -3.62 -17.36
N ASN A 32 41.40 -4.11 -16.95
CA ASN A 32 40.93 -5.49 -17.11
C ASN A 32 39.87 -5.66 -18.22
N GLY A 33 39.64 -4.65 -19.07
CA GLY A 33 38.72 -4.76 -20.21
C GLY A 33 37.24 -4.60 -19.87
N MET A 34 36.86 -4.29 -18.62
CA MET A 34 35.47 -4.05 -18.23
C MET A 34 35.11 -2.56 -18.25
N SER A 35 33.99 -2.23 -18.90
CA SER A 35 33.38 -0.89 -18.80
C SER A 35 33.09 -0.56 -17.33
N ILE A 36 33.45 0.65 -16.91
CA ILE A 36 33.22 1.16 -15.53
C ILE A 36 31.72 1.11 -15.15
N ILE A 37 30.82 1.22 -16.13
CA ILE A 37 29.36 1.10 -15.92
C ILE A 37 28.97 -0.32 -15.47
N SER A 38 29.65 -1.36 -15.95
CA SER A 38 29.37 -2.74 -15.52
C SER A 38 29.79 -2.99 -14.06
N CYS A 39 30.87 -2.35 -13.61
CA CYS A 39 31.34 -2.45 -12.23
C CYS A 39 30.38 -1.77 -11.25
N ILE A 40 29.72 -0.67 -11.64
CA ILE A 40 28.72 0.01 -10.81
C ILE A 40 27.45 -0.87 -10.66
N ASN A 41 27.06 -1.60 -11.70
CA ASN A 41 25.90 -2.49 -11.67
C ASN A 41 26.13 -3.81 -10.92
N ASN A 42 27.37 -4.21 -10.67
CA ASN A 42 27.71 -5.52 -10.08
C ASN A 42 27.70 -5.56 -8.53
N ASN A 43 27.37 -4.46 -7.85
CA ASN A 43 27.25 -4.44 -6.37
C ASN A 43 25.83 -4.53 -5.82
N LEU A 44 24.82 -4.75 -6.68
CA LEU A 44 23.50 -5.18 -6.25
C LEU A 44 23.47 -6.70 -6.25
N LYS A 45 23.97 -7.32 -5.18
CA LYS A 45 23.69 -8.73 -4.87
C LYS A 45 22.18 -8.91 -4.83
N LYS A 46 21.61 -9.41 -5.93
CA LYS A 46 20.26 -9.96 -6.00
C LYS A 46 20.11 -10.95 -4.87
N LYS A 47 19.23 -10.63 -3.92
CA LYS A 47 18.73 -11.59 -2.95
C LYS A 47 17.69 -12.41 -3.72
N ASP A 48 17.96 -13.69 -3.91
CA ASP A 48 17.12 -14.68 -4.59
C ASP A 48 15.82 -14.96 -3.82
N SER A 49 14.94 -13.97 -3.75
CA SER A 49 13.53 -14.16 -3.45
C SER A 49 12.75 -13.27 -4.41
N ASP A 50 12.32 -13.84 -5.53
CA ASP A 50 11.46 -13.22 -6.55
C ASP A 50 10.07 -12.80 -6.03
N GLU A 51 9.83 -12.84 -4.72
CA GLU A 51 8.60 -12.36 -4.11
C GLU A 51 8.62 -10.84 -4.02
N LYS A 52 7.88 -10.20 -4.95
CA LYS A 52 7.64 -8.76 -4.93
C LYS A 52 6.93 -8.36 -3.63
N ILE A 53 7.39 -7.26 -3.05
CA ILE A 53 6.73 -6.61 -1.92
C ILE A 53 5.26 -6.40 -2.24
N LYS A 54 4.36 -6.78 -1.32
CA LYS A 54 2.93 -6.65 -1.49
C LYS A 54 2.41 -5.40 -0.79
N ILE A 55 1.47 -4.74 -1.46
CA ILE A 55 0.70 -3.62 -0.89
C ILE A 55 -0.63 -4.12 -0.37
N TYR A 56 -1.01 -3.64 0.81
CA TYR A 56 -2.32 -3.81 1.42
C TYR A 56 -2.93 -2.45 1.71
N VAL A 57 -4.25 -2.37 1.74
CA VAL A 57 -4.96 -1.13 2.09
C VAL A 57 -5.91 -1.38 3.25
N VAL A 58 -5.87 -0.53 4.26
CA VAL A 58 -6.77 -0.58 5.41
C VAL A 58 -7.75 0.59 5.33
N ILE A 59 -9.04 0.25 5.22
CA ILE A 59 -10.16 1.17 5.30
C ILE A 59 -10.65 1.18 6.75
N TYR A 60 -10.38 2.27 7.48
CA TYR A 60 -10.75 2.41 8.88
C TYR A 60 -11.86 3.44 9.06
N ASN A 61 -13.05 2.95 9.43
CA ASN A 61 -14.21 3.78 9.77
C ASN A 61 -14.57 4.87 8.73
N ILE A 62 -14.28 4.68 7.44
CA ILE A 62 -14.61 5.64 6.38
C ILE A 62 -16.12 5.90 6.35
N GLY A 63 -16.51 7.17 6.43
CA GLY A 63 -17.91 7.56 6.60
C GLY A 63 -18.69 7.56 5.28
N LYS A 64 -18.06 7.98 4.17
CA LYS A 64 -18.75 8.18 2.89
C LYS A 64 -18.57 6.98 1.95
N LYS A 65 -19.67 6.29 1.64
CA LYS A 65 -19.71 5.12 0.73
C LYS A 65 -19.03 5.38 -0.63
N LYS A 66 -19.16 6.59 -1.18
CA LYS A 66 -18.55 6.97 -2.48
C LYS A 66 -17.03 6.84 -2.50
N ASN A 67 -16.36 7.05 -1.37
CA ASN A 67 -14.90 6.99 -1.32
C ASN A 67 -14.41 5.53 -1.34
N VAL A 68 -15.19 4.59 -0.80
CA VAL A 68 -14.85 3.16 -0.80
C VAL A 68 -14.75 2.61 -2.22
N GLY A 69 -15.71 2.93 -3.10
CA GLY A 69 -15.68 2.50 -4.50
C GLY A 69 -14.45 3.00 -5.26
N SER A 70 -14.09 4.27 -5.08
CA SER A 70 -12.89 4.86 -5.67
C SER A 70 -11.60 4.24 -5.12
N ILE A 71 -11.52 3.99 -3.81
CA ILE A 71 -10.38 3.31 -3.19
C ILE A 71 -10.21 1.91 -3.77
N VAL A 72 -11.29 1.12 -3.86
CA VAL A 72 -11.24 -0.24 -4.44
C VAL A 72 -10.75 -0.20 -5.88
N ARG A 73 -11.20 0.78 -6.67
CA ARG A 73 -10.74 0.95 -8.05
C ARG A 73 -9.24 1.25 -8.12
N SER A 74 -8.75 2.18 -7.30
CA SER A 74 -7.32 2.48 -7.18
C SER A 74 -6.53 1.24 -6.74
N CYS A 75 -7.04 0.50 -5.77
CA CYS A 75 -6.40 -0.73 -5.28
C CYS A 75 -6.21 -1.75 -6.41
N VAL A 76 -7.24 -1.98 -7.23
CA VAL A 76 -7.12 -2.89 -8.39
C VAL A 76 -6.15 -2.35 -9.44
N ALA A 77 -6.18 -1.04 -9.71
CA ALA A 77 -5.28 -0.43 -10.69
C ALA A 77 -3.80 -0.52 -10.28
N PHE A 78 -3.50 -0.43 -8.99
CA PHE A 78 -2.13 -0.51 -8.45
C PHE A 78 -1.75 -1.89 -7.91
N ASN A 79 -2.49 -2.94 -8.31
CA ASN A 79 -2.22 -4.33 -7.94
C ASN A 79 -2.08 -4.54 -6.41
N VAL A 80 -2.95 -3.91 -5.63
CA VAL A 80 -3.06 -4.14 -4.18
C VAL A 80 -3.49 -5.58 -3.93
N HIS A 81 -2.76 -6.27 -3.07
CA HIS A 81 -2.95 -7.68 -2.79
C HIS A 81 -4.29 -7.95 -2.07
N LYS A 82 -4.60 -7.15 -1.05
CA LYS A 82 -5.81 -7.32 -0.24
C LYS A 82 -6.21 -6.01 0.44
N ILE A 83 -7.51 -5.80 0.58
CA ILE A 83 -8.09 -4.70 1.37
C ILE A 83 -8.56 -5.25 2.71
N PHE A 84 -8.16 -4.59 3.79
CA PHE A 84 -8.68 -4.80 5.12
C PHE A 84 -9.71 -3.74 5.44
N ILE A 85 -10.87 -4.16 5.93
CA ILE A 85 -11.93 -3.26 6.39
C ILE A 85 -12.06 -3.44 7.89
N VAL A 86 -11.93 -2.33 8.62
CA VAL A 86 -11.95 -2.33 10.08
C VAL A 86 -13.12 -1.48 10.59
N GLY A 87 -13.96 -2.08 11.43
CA GLY A 87 -15.02 -1.38 12.17
C GLY A 87 -16.40 -2.06 12.12
N LYS A 88 -17.32 -1.54 12.95
CA LYS A 88 -18.61 -2.18 13.28
C LYS A 88 -19.63 -2.30 12.13
N ARG A 89 -19.44 -1.57 11.02
CA ARG A 89 -20.41 -1.47 9.92
C ARG A 89 -20.12 -2.40 8.74
N LYS A 90 -19.61 -3.61 8.99
CA LYS A 90 -19.27 -4.63 7.97
C LYS A 90 -20.43 -4.87 6.96
N LYS A 91 -21.69 -4.79 7.41
CA LYS A 91 -22.90 -5.05 6.61
C LYS A 91 -23.42 -3.84 5.81
N GLU A 92 -22.89 -2.64 6.02
CA GLU A 92 -23.41 -1.41 5.41
C GLU A 92 -22.52 -0.82 4.32
N ILE A 93 -21.35 -1.43 4.11
CA ILE A 93 -20.39 -1.00 3.11
C ILE A 93 -20.95 -1.37 1.75
N ASN A 94 -21.32 -0.33 1.01
CA ASN A 94 -21.77 -0.47 -0.35
C ASN A 94 -20.62 -0.06 -1.28
N PHE A 95 -20.18 -0.97 -2.14
CA PHE A 95 -19.08 -0.74 -3.09
C PHE A 95 -19.54 0.00 -4.36
N PHE A 96 -20.56 0.86 -4.24
CA PHE A 96 -21.03 1.69 -5.34
C PHE A 96 -19.87 2.48 -5.96
N GLY A 97 -19.77 2.47 -7.29
CA GLY A 97 -18.71 3.13 -8.05
C GLY A 97 -17.48 2.27 -8.35
N ASN A 98 -17.41 1.03 -7.84
CA ASN A 98 -16.31 0.12 -8.15
C ASN A 98 -16.31 -0.39 -9.61
N MET A 99 -17.40 -0.22 -10.37
CA MET A 99 -17.53 -0.70 -11.76
C MET A 99 -17.14 -2.19 -11.94
N GLY A 100 -17.46 -3.05 -10.96
CA GLY A 100 -17.12 -4.48 -10.99
C GLY A 100 -15.69 -4.84 -10.56
N THR A 101 -14.87 -3.86 -10.18
CA THR A 101 -13.48 -4.11 -9.71
C THR A 101 -13.41 -4.86 -8.37
N TYR A 102 -14.48 -4.87 -7.57
CA TYR A 102 -14.54 -5.69 -6.35
C TYR A 102 -14.26 -7.16 -6.61
N ASP A 103 -14.68 -7.68 -7.77
CA ASP A 103 -14.40 -9.07 -8.11
C ASP A 103 -12.92 -9.34 -8.32
N TYR A 104 -12.06 -8.33 -8.49
CA TYR A 104 -10.63 -8.47 -8.76
C TYR A 104 -9.74 -8.40 -7.51
N ILE A 105 -10.29 -8.07 -6.34
CA ILE A 105 -9.52 -7.90 -5.12
C ILE A 105 -10.12 -8.67 -3.95
N THR A 106 -9.26 -9.20 -3.09
CA THR A 106 -9.71 -9.85 -1.84
C THR A 106 -9.97 -8.78 -0.78
N ILE A 107 -11.11 -8.88 -0.10
CA ILE A 107 -11.47 -8.02 1.02
C ILE A 107 -11.69 -8.87 2.27
N GLU A 108 -11.03 -8.49 3.36
CA GLU A 108 -11.10 -9.15 4.65
C GLU A 108 -11.52 -8.16 5.74
N TYR A 109 -12.26 -8.63 6.73
CA TYR A 109 -12.94 -7.78 7.70
C TYR A 109 -12.47 -8.06 9.13
N PHE A 110 -12.13 -7.01 9.85
CA PHE A 110 -11.73 -7.05 11.27
C PHE A 110 -12.70 -6.22 12.11
N ASP A 111 -12.98 -6.67 13.34
CA ASP A 111 -13.93 -5.94 14.21
C ASP A 111 -13.30 -4.69 14.80
N ASN A 112 -11.99 -4.73 15.08
CA ASN A 112 -11.22 -3.59 15.54
C ASN A 112 -9.80 -3.57 14.98
N ILE A 113 -9.11 -2.44 15.16
CA ILE A 113 -7.78 -2.22 14.57
C ILE A 113 -6.67 -3.02 15.26
N TYR A 114 -6.85 -3.38 16.54
CA TYR A 114 -5.86 -4.16 17.28
C TYR A 114 -5.82 -5.61 16.79
N GLU A 115 -6.98 -6.21 16.50
CA GLU A 115 -7.05 -7.52 15.83
C GLU A 115 -6.34 -7.50 14.48
N LEU A 116 -6.54 -6.45 13.69
CA LEU A 116 -5.81 -6.29 12.43
C LEU A 116 -4.30 -6.17 12.68
N LYS A 117 -3.86 -5.36 13.65
CA LYS A 117 -2.42 -5.20 13.95
C LYS A 117 -1.78 -6.52 14.34
N GLU A 118 -2.45 -7.35 15.14
CA GLU A 118 -1.97 -8.69 15.48
C GLU A 118 -1.89 -9.61 14.26
N TYR A 119 -2.88 -9.55 13.37
CA TYR A 119 -2.83 -10.26 12.09
C TYR A 119 -1.64 -9.82 11.23
N LEU A 120 -1.43 -8.51 11.07
CA LEU A 120 -0.34 -7.96 10.27
C LEU A 120 1.03 -8.38 10.84
N LYS A 121 1.20 -8.29 12.16
CA LYS A 121 2.41 -8.72 12.87
C LYS A 121 2.72 -10.21 12.63
N LYS A 122 1.71 -11.08 12.70
CA LYS A 122 1.87 -12.53 12.46
C LYS A 122 2.28 -12.86 11.02
N ASN A 123 1.98 -11.97 10.07
CA ASN A 123 2.31 -12.15 8.66
C ASN A 123 3.50 -11.28 8.21
N ASP A 124 4.26 -10.68 9.14
CA ASP A 124 5.38 -9.75 8.87
C ASP A 124 5.02 -8.57 7.95
N ILE A 125 3.81 -8.03 8.11
CA ILE A 125 3.31 -6.87 7.35
C ILE A 125 3.40 -5.61 8.21
N LEU A 126 4.01 -4.56 7.67
CA LEU A 126 4.08 -3.24 8.30
C LEU A 126 2.75 -2.50 8.16
N LEU A 127 2.38 -1.69 9.15
CA LEU A 127 1.19 -0.83 9.15
C LEU A 127 1.60 0.64 9.13
N TYR A 128 1.36 1.31 8.01
CA TYR A 128 1.69 2.71 7.82
C TYR A 128 0.40 3.54 7.89
N ALA A 129 0.32 4.49 8.82
CA ALA A 129 -0.77 5.45 8.87
C ALA A 129 -0.57 6.57 7.85
N CYS A 130 -1.59 6.86 7.05
CA CYS A 130 -1.60 7.95 6.09
C CYS A 130 -2.31 9.15 6.73
N GLU A 131 -1.58 9.97 7.49
CA GLU A 131 -2.15 11.07 8.28
C GLU A 131 -1.17 12.25 8.41
N ILE A 132 -1.72 13.47 8.46
CA ILE A 132 -0.94 14.70 8.61
C ILE A 132 -0.70 14.95 10.11
N THR A 133 0.49 14.61 10.59
CA THR A 133 0.92 14.86 11.98
C THR A 133 2.32 15.47 12.02
N ALA A 134 2.70 16.08 13.15
CA ALA A 134 4.02 16.69 13.31
C ALA A 134 5.19 15.70 13.12
N ASN A 135 4.98 14.42 13.44
CA ASN A 135 5.98 13.36 13.36
C ASN A 135 5.84 12.51 12.08
N ALA A 136 4.96 12.89 11.15
CA ALA A 136 4.76 12.14 9.91
C ALA A 136 5.92 12.35 8.93
N LEU A 137 6.29 11.28 8.22
CA LEU A 137 7.32 11.30 7.19
C LEU A 137 6.71 11.65 5.83
N SER A 138 7.36 12.52 5.07
CA SER A 138 6.90 12.86 3.73
C SER A 138 7.06 11.67 2.79
N ILE A 139 6.04 11.34 1.98
CA ILE A 139 6.19 10.29 0.96
C ILE A 139 7.27 10.61 -0.08
N THR A 140 7.65 11.89 -0.24
CA THR A 140 8.71 12.30 -1.18
C THR A 140 10.10 11.87 -0.74
N THR A 141 10.30 11.49 0.53
CA THR A 141 11.55 10.93 1.03
C THR A 141 11.61 9.41 0.93
N ASN A 142 10.60 8.77 0.30
CA ASN A 142 10.46 7.32 0.18
C ASN A 142 10.68 6.58 1.52
N PRO A 143 9.85 6.83 2.56
CA PRO A 143 10.04 6.32 3.92
C PRO A 143 9.69 4.82 4.07
N TYR A 144 9.82 4.04 2.99
CA TYR A 144 9.38 2.65 2.90
C TYR A 144 10.52 1.68 3.24
N GLU A 145 10.13 0.49 3.68
CA GLU A 145 11.05 -0.61 3.94
C GLU A 145 10.78 -1.75 2.97
N ASN A 146 11.80 -2.57 2.71
CA ASN A 146 11.69 -3.75 1.84
C ASN A 146 10.89 -4.87 2.53
N LYS A 147 9.61 -4.60 2.81
CA LYS A 147 8.64 -5.45 3.51
C LYS A 147 7.23 -5.15 3.03
N ASP A 148 6.37 -6.16 3.09
CA ASP A 148 4.94 -6.03 2.84
C ASP A 148 4.35 -4.92 3.72
N THR A 149 3.55 -4.04 3.11
CA THR A 149 3.10 -2.82 3.77
C THR A 149 1.61 -2.59 3.57
N ALA A 150 0.91 -2.37 4.68
CA ALA A 150 -0.49 -2.01 4.76
C ALA A 150 -0.64 -0.50 5.02
N PHE A 151 -1.34 0.20 4.13
CA PHE A 151 -1.60 1.63 4.25
C PHE A 151 -2.97 1.89 4.87
N LEU A 152 -2.97 2.52 6.03
CA LEU A 152 -4.16 2.85 6.82
C LEU A 152 -4.67 4.25 6.49
N PHE A 153 -5.92 4.31 6.03
CA PHE A 153 -6.63 5.55 5.72
C PHE A 153 -7.76 5.78 6.72
N GLY A 154 -7.76 6.97 7.33
CA GLY A 154 -8.73 7.39 8.34
C GLY A 154 -10.06 7.90 7.79
N ASN A 155 -10.91 8.34 8.72
CA ASN A 155 -12.21 8.94 8.41
C ASN A 155 -12.04 10.39 7.93
N GLU A 156 -12.87 10.83 6.98
CA GLU A 156 -12.76 12.16 6.36
C GLU A 156 -13.06 13.33 7.30
N GLY A 157 -13.77 13.09 8.40
CA GLY A 157 -14.11 14.12 9.40
C GLY A 157 -13.18 14.10 10.61
N THR A 158 -12.83 12.91 11.10
CA THR A 158 -12.08 12.77 12.36
C THR A 158 -10.64 12.31 12.18
N GLY A 159 -10.20 12.01 10.96
CA GLY A 159 -8.88 11.43 10.70
C GLY A 159 -8.68 10.07 11.36
N ILE A 160 -7.43 9.78 11.72
CA ILE A 160 -7.04 8.63 12.54
C ILE A 160 -6.81 9.09 13.99
N HIS A 161 -7.42 8.40 14.95
CA HIS A 161 -7.23 8.71 16.37
C HIS A 161 -5.81 8.38 16.86
N ASP A 162 -5.31 9.15 17.83
CA ASP A 162 -3.95 9.02 18.37
C ASP A 162 -3.62 7.62 18.92
N ASN A 163 -4.60 6.95 19.53
CA ASN A 163 -4.41 5.58 20.02
C ASN A 163 -4.14 4.59 18.88
N VAL A 164 -4.70 4.83 17.69
CA VAL A 164 -4.45 4.04 16.49
C VAL A 164 -3.10 4.41 15.86
N LEU A 165 -2.75 5.71 15.84
CA LEU A 165 -1.45 6.15 15.34
C LEU A 165 -0.30 5.52 16.13
N LYS A 166 -0.44 5.39 17.46
CA LYS A 166 0.58 4.78 18.35
C LYS A 166 0.90 3.32 18.05
N ILE A 167 0.00 2.58 17.40
CA ILE A 167 0.23 1.16 17.06
C ILE A 167 0.71 0.97 15.61
N CYS A 168 0.80 2.04 14.83
CA CYS A 168 1.33 2.01 13.48
C CYS A 168 2.86 2.01 13.51
N ASP A 169 3.49 1.35 12.55
CA ASP A 169 4.95 1.25 12.48
C ASP A 169 5.57 2.55 11.96
N LYS A 170 4.86 3.24 11.05
CA LYS A 170 5.19 4.61 10.60
C LYS A 170 3.94 5.43 10.35
N ILE A 171 4.10 6.75 10.38
CA ILE A 171 3.10 7.71 9.92
C ILE A 171 3.69 8.44 8.72
N ILE A 172 2.94 8.51 7.63
CA ILE A 172 3.35 9.17 6.38
C ILE A 172 2.31 10.18 5.93
N TYR A 173 2.74 11.20 5.19
CA TYR A 173 1.85 12.21 4.64
C TYR A 173 2.25 12.65 3.23
N ILE A 174 1.27 13.22 2.52
CA ILE A 174 1.46 13.84 1.21
C ILE A 174 1.70 15.35 1.43
N PRO A 175 2.84 15.90 1.03
CA PRO A 175 3.06 17.35 1.08
C PRO A 175 2.00 18.13 0.30
N GLN A 176 1.49 19.20 0.90
CA GLN A 176 0.59 20.15 0.24
C GLN A 176 1.27 21.52 0.16
N TYR A 177 1.15 22.17 -1.00
CA TYR A 177 1.82 23.45 -1.27
C TYR A 177 0.84 24.63 -1.39
N GLY A 178 -0.45 24.33 -1.48
CA GLY A 178 -1.52 25.33 -1.51
C GLY A 178 -2.04 25.66 -0.11
N LYS A 179 -2.63 26.85 0.04
CA LYS A 179 -3.25 27.31 1.31
C LYS A 179 -4.79 27.19 1.32
N GLY A 180 -5.39 26.67 0.24
CA GLY A 180 -6.84 26.67 0.03
C GLY A 180 -7.58 25.41 0.49
N THR A 181 -6.87 24.38 0.97
CA THR A 181 -7.48 23.17 1.54
C THR A 181 -6.61 22.65 2.68
N ALA A 182 -7.26 22.13 3.72
CA ALA A 182 -6.57 21.51 4.85
C ALA A 182 -6.07 20.10 4.53
N SER A 183 -6.75 19.38 3.64
CA SER A 183 -6.43 17.99 3.30
C SER A 183 -6.95 17.60 1.92
N LEU A 184 -6.44 16.48 1.41
CA LEU A 184 -6.93 15.83 0.22
C LEU A 184 -8.11 14.91 0.55
N ASN A 185 -8.95 14.63 -0.44
CA ASN A 185 -9.93 13.56 -0.34
C ASN A 185 -9.24 12.21 -0.10
N VAL A 186 -9.73 11.42 0.86
CA VAL A 186 -9.11 10.13 1.24
C VAL A 186 -8.87 9.16 0.07
N SER A 187 -9.77 9.11 -0.92
CA SER A 187 -9.59 8.25 -2.09
C SER A 187 -8.51 8.75 -3.05
N VAL A 188 -8.31 10.08 -3.11
CA VAL A 188 -7.21 10.72 -3.86
C VAL A 188 -5.89 10.49 -3.13
N SER A 189 -5.86 10.68 -1.81
CA SER A 189 -4.67 10.38 -0.99
C SER A 189 -4.24 8.93 -1.15
N CYS A 190 -5.20 8.01 -1.15
CA CYS A 190 -4.97 6.59 -1.40
C CYS A 190 -4.30 6.35 -2.76
N ALA A 191 -4.84 6.91 -3.84
CA ALA A 191 -4.25 6.76 -5.17
C ALA A 191 -2.81 7.31 -5.26
N ILE A 192 -2.53 8.46 -4.65
CA ILE A 192 -1.19 9.08 -4.66
C ILE A 192 -0.18 8.20 -3.91
N ILE A 193 -0.55 7.71 -2.71
CA ILE A 193 0.33 6.86 -1.90
C ILE A 193 0.59 5.53 -2.60
N LEU A 194 -0.46 4.91 -3.16
CA LEU A 194 -0.32 3.66 -3.91
C LEU A 194 0.61 3.82 -5.12
N GLN A 195 0.46 4.89 -5.90
CA GLN A 195 1.34 5.15 -7.03
C GLN A 195 2.79 5.38 -6.59
N ASN A 196 3.01 6.20 -5.56
CA ASN A 196 4.35 6.50 -5.07
C ASN A 196 5.06 5.24 -4.52
N PHE A 197 4.34 4.41 -3.77
CA PHE A 197 4.88 3.13 -3.30
C PHE A 197 5.14 2.16 -4.45
N ALA A 198 4.20 2.03 -5.42
CA ALA A 198 4.37 1.12 -6.55
C ALA A 198 5.61 1.47 -7.39
N VAL A 199 5.88 2.76 -7.59
CA VAL A 199 7.11 3.23 -8.25
C VAL A 199 8.35 2.88 -7.43
N TRP A 200 8.33 3.15 -6.12
CA TRP A 200 9.45 2.82 -5.23
C TRP A 200 9.72 1.31 -5.17
N ALA A 201 8.67 0.48 -5.11
CA ALA A 201 8.73 -0.97 -5.07
C ALA A 201 8.97 -1.61 -6.45
N ASN A 202 9.16 -0.81 -7.50
CA ASN A 202 9.42 -1.25 -8.87
C ASN A 202 8.35 -2.23 -9.39
N TYR A 203 7.07 -1.88 -9.21
CA TYR A 203 5.96 -2.65 -9.76
C TYR A 203 5.98 -2.63 -11.30
N GLU A 204 5.70 -3.78 -11.90
CA GLU A 204 5.57 -3.87 -13.36
C GLU A 204 4.33 -3.15 -13.84
N GLN A 205 4.51 -2.31 -14.85
CA GLN A 205 3.41 -1.65 -15.51
C GLN A 205 2.62 -2.66 -16.36
N ALA A 206 1.30 -2.61 -16.29
CA ALA A 206 0.44 -3.37 -17.18
C ALA A 206 0.62 -2.93 -18.65
N GLU A 207 0.42 -3.86 -19.58
CA GLU A 207 0.47 -3.59 -21.01
C GLU A 207 -0.63 -2.62 -21.46
N ILE A 208 -0.33 -1.79 -22.46
CA ILE A 208 -1.25 -0.81 -23.04
C ILE A 208 -1.62 -1.23 -24.46
N GLN A 209 -2.92 -1.30 -24.75
CA GLN A 209 -3.45 -1.53 -26.08
C GLN A 209 -4.62 -0.58 -26.35
N ASN A 210 -4.66 0.03 -27.54
CA ASN A 210 -5.76 0.92 -27.96
C ASN A 210 -6.12 2.00 -26.92
N LYS A 211 -5.10 2.64 -26.33
CA LYS A 211 -5.22 3.69 -25.29
C LYS A 211 -5.83 3.23 -23.96
N LYS A 212 -5.88 1.93 -23.68
CA LYS A 212 -6.32 1.35 -22.40
C LYS A 212 -5.32 0.31 -21.90
N PHE A 213 -5.23 0.12 -20.59
CA PHE A 213 -4.51 -1.02 -20.04
C PHE A 213 -5.25 -2.32 -20.35
N ILE A 214 -4.49 -3.37 -20.67
CA ILE A 214 -5.04 -4.71 -20.88
C ILE A 214 -5.51 -5.25 -19.54
N VAL A 215 -6.81 -5.57 -19.46
CA VAL A 215 -7.43 -6.15 -18.26
C VAL A 215 -7.54 -7.65 -18.45
N GLN A 216 -6.90 -8.43 -17.57
CA GLN A 216 -7.11 -9.87 -17.55
C GLN A 216 -8.56 -10.17 -17.17
N LYS A 217 -9.27 -10.96 -17.98
CA LYS A 217 -10.63 -11.39 -17.63
C LYS A 217 -10.56 -12.37 -16.45
N LYS A 218 -11.21 -12.02 -15.33
CA LYS A 218 -11.34 -12.98 -14.23
C LYS A 218 -12.24 -14.14 -14.66
N MET A 219 -11.88 -15.37 -14.29
CA MET A 219 -12.78 -16.53 -14.43
C MET A 219 -14.14 -16.22 -13.79
N SER A 220 -15.20 -16.59 -14.51
CA SER A 220 -16.58 -16.42 -14.03
C SER A 220 -16.81 -17.23 -12.75
N LYS A 221 -17.84 -16.86 -11.96
CA LYS A 221 -18.23 -17.65 -10.77
C LYS A 221 -18.45 -19.11 -11.14
N LEU A 222 -19.17 -19.38 -12.23
CA LEU A 222 -19.43 -20.73 -12.72
C LEU A 222 -18.13 -21.47 -13.06
N GLN A 223 -17.19 -20.83 -13.77
CA GLN A 223 -15.89 -21.43 -14.09
C GLN A 223 -15.07 -21.78 -12.84
N LYS A 224 -15.13 -20.94 -11.80
CA LYS A 224 -14.49 -21.21 -10.50
C LYS A 224 -15.15 -22.35 -9.73
N TYR A 225 -16.46 -22.53 -9.87
CA TYR A 225 -17.18 -23.67 -9.27
C TYR A 225 -16.87 -24.98 -9.98
N LEU A 226 -16.79 -24.94 -11.31
CA LEU A 226 -16.46 -26.11 -12.12
C LEU A 226 -14.99 -26.53 -11.95
N ASN A 227 -14.08 -25.56 -11.77
CA ASN A 227 -12.64 -25.80 -11.64
C ASN A 227 -12.03 -25.00 -10.46
N PRO A 228 -12.27 -25.41 -9.20
CA PRO A 228 -11.70 -24.74 -8.03
C PRO A 228 -10.21 -25.09 -7.87
N THR A 229 -9.40 -24.11 -7.44
CA THR A 229 -8.01 -24.37 -7.03
C THR A 229 -7.93 -25.01 -5.64
N ASP A 230 -6.80 -25.64 -5.30
CA ASP A 230 -6.61 -26.28 -3.99
C ASP A 230 -6.83 -25.32 -2.81
N ASP A 231 -6.36 -24.09 -2.93
CA ASP A 231 -6.57 -23.08 -1.89
C ASP A 231 -8.03 -22.64 -1.78
N MET A 232 -8.77 -22.62 -2.90
CA MET A 232 -10.21 -22.41 -2.88
C MET A 232 -10.94 -23.56 -2.19
N LEU A 233 -10.54 -24.80 -2.45
CA LEU A 233 -11.06 -25.98 -1.77
C LEU A 233 -10.79 -25.90 -0.25
N LYS A 234 -9.54 -25.60 0.15
CA LYS A 234 -9.19 -25.39 1.57
C LYS A 234 -10.06 -24.32 2.23
N GLN A 235 -10.26 -23.17 1.58
CA GLN A 235 -11.15 -22.12 2.10
C GLN A 235 -12.62 -22.56 2.19
N ILE A 236 -13.11 -23.34 1.22
CA ILE A 236 -14.47 -23.90 1.24
C ILE A 236 -14.62 -24.86 2.41
N HIS A 237 -13.68 -25.79 2.60
CA HIS A 237 -13.69 -26.74 3.72
C HIS A 237 -13.60 -26.03 5.06
N PHE A 238 -12.71 -25.05 5.20
CA PHE A 238 -12.59 -24.23 6.41
C PHE A 238 -13.86 -23.44 6.73
N LYS A 239 -14.51 -22.82 5.73
CA LYS A 239 -15.80 -22.14 5.95
C LYS A 239 -16.91 -23.12 6.32
N ARG A 240 -16.89 -24.35 5.80
CA ARG A 240 -17.84 -25.41 6.16
C ARG A 240 -17.63 -25.88 7.60
N SER A 241 -16.39 -26.06 8.05
CA SER A 241 -16.11 -26.47 9.43
C SER A 241 -16.55 -25.41 10.44
N LEU A 242 -16.26 -24.12 10.20
CA LEU A 242 -16.72 -23.02 11.04
C LEU A 242 -18.24 -22.94 11.15
N ARG A 243 -18.96 -23.15 10.03
CA ARG A 243 -20.43 -23.19 10.04
C ARG A 243 -20.97 -24.38 10.83
N SER A 244 -20.30 -25.53 10.73
CA SER A 244 -20.65 -26.73 11.50
C SER A 244 -20.46 -26.49 13.00
N GLN A 245 -19.32 -25.94 13.42
CA GLN A 245 -19.03 -25.60 14.81
C GLN A 245 -20.05 -24.61 15.37
N LYS A 246 -20.35 -23.53 14.63
CA LYS A 246 -21.33 -22.53 15.05
C LYS A 246 -22.75 -23.09 15.16
N LYS A 247 -23.10 -24.08 14.34
CA LYS A 247 -24.40 -24.77 14.43
C LYS A 247 -24.47 -25.65 15.69
N ILE A 248 -23.36 -26.29 16.07
CA ILE A 248 -23.23 -27.08 17.30
C ILE A 248 -23.31 -26.17 18.53
N GLU A 249 -22.54 -25.08 18.57
CA GLU A 249 -22.60 -24.09 19.67
C GLU A 249 -24.01 -23.54 19.87
N ASN A 250 -24.68 -23.12 18.80
CA ASN A 250 -26.06 -22.63 18.89
C ASN A 250 -27.04 -23.72 19.38
N HIS A 251 -26.80 -24.99 19.05
CA HIS A 251 -27.62 -26.08 19.53
C HIS A 251 -27.40 -26.37 21.02
N ILE A 252 -26.15 -26.32 21.49
CA ILE A 252 -25.79 -26.47 22.91
C ILE A 252 -26.40 -25.33 23.73
N ILE A 253 -26.23 -24.08 23.30
CA ILE A 253 -26.82 -22.89 23.95
C ILE A 253 -28.35 -23.00 24.00
N SER A 254 -28.98 -23.53 22.95
CA SER A 254 -30.42 -23.77 22.95
C SER A 254 -30.83 -24.77 24.03
N LEU A 255 -30.07 -25.86 24.23
CA LEU A 255 -30.38 -26.89 25.21
C LEU A 255 -30.16 -26.41 26.66
N GLU A 256 -29.13 -25.61 26.91
CA GLU A 256 -28.84 -25.03 28.23
C GLU A 256 -29.90 -24.01 28.69
N ASN A 257 -30.61 -23.36 27.77
CA ASN A 257 -31.70 -22.43 28.09
C ASN A 257 -33.05 -23.13 28.39
N PHE A 258 -33.12 -24.47 28.28
CA PHE A 258 -34.31 -25.27 28.61
C PHE A 258 -34.19 -26.03 29.95
N ILE A 259 -33.11 -25.81 30.71
CA ILE A 259 -32.87 -26.35 32.06
C ILE A 259 -32.90 -25.19 33.06
#